data_AF-A0A543KDG5-F1
#
_entry.id   AF-A0A543KDG5-F1
#
_cell.length_a   1.000
_cell.length_b   1.000
_cell.length_c   1.000
_cell.angle_alpha   90.00
_cell.angle_beta   90.00
_cell.angle_gamma   90.00
#
_symmetry.space_group_name_H-M   'P 1'
#
loop_
_entity.id
_entity.type
_entity.pdbx_description
1 polymer ?
#
loop_
_entity_poly.entity_id
_entity_poly.type
_entity_poly.pdbx_seq_one_letter_code
_entity_poly.pdbx_strand_id
1 'polypeptide(L)'
;MSQDHSKRGLIASLRGNFLAGLAVIAPGVLTLWLVWNVINWIDGLVLPLIPRRFHPENLIGLDVPGVGVVVFVIFTLIMGYFTKGLIGRTLVGWGERIVEAMPVIRSIYNAVKQIAETILSRQAPTFDRACLVQYPRPGIWAMAFISTTTRGEVGQKLGENGEMVSIFLPTTPNPTSGFLLFVPRADVIELDMMIEDAAKLIISAGLVYPDSRTGKTRPAPATVQPPRHIS
;
A
#
# COMPACT_ATOMS: atom_id res chain seq x y z
N MET A 1 -16.71 44.59 43.03
CA MET A 1 -16.45 43.20 43.46
C MET A 1 -17.52 42.33 42.81
N SER A 2 -17.28 41.23 42.08
CA SER A 2 -16.09 40.42 41.87
C SER A 2 -16.36 39.43 40.71
N GLN A 3 -15.29 39.07 39.98
CA GLN A 3 -15.01 37.74 39.38
C GLN A 3 -15.90 37.19 38.22
N ASP A 4 -15.42 37.27 36.96
CA ASP A 4 -15.84 36.34 35.88
C ASP A 4 -14.81 36.07 34.74
N HIS A 5 -13.50 36.11 35.02
CA HIS A 5 -12.46 35.87 33.99
C HIS A 5 -11.73 34.51 34.10
N SER A 6 -11.96 33.70 35.15
CA SER A 6 -11.19 32.47 35.41
C SER A 6 -11.70 31.22 34.66
N LYS A 7 -13.01 31.12 34.36
CA LYS A 7 -13.62 29.86 33.85
C LYS A 7 -13.26 29.53 32.39
N ARG A 8 -12.96 30.53 31.56
CA ARG A 8 -12.61 30.32 30.14
C ARG A 8 -11.25 29.63 29.96
N GLY A 9 -10.30 29.86 30.87
CA GLY A 9 -8.96 29.24 30.82
C GLY A 9 -8.96 27.76 31.24
N LEU A 10 -9.72 27.41 32.28
CA LEU A 10 -9.84 26.03 32.78
C LEU A 10 -10.51 25.09 31.76
N ILE A 11 -11.62 25.52 31.15
CA ILE A 11 -12.32 24.72 30.13
C ILE A 11 -11.45 24.57 28.86
N ALA A 12 -10.74 25.62 28.45
CA ALA A 12 -9.84 25.55 27.30
C ALA A 12 -8.64 24.62 27.55
N SER A 13 -8.06 24.64 28.77
CA SER A 13 -6.97 23.75 29.18
C SER A 13 -7.43 22.29 29.29
N LEU A 14 -8.59 22.03 29.88
CA LEU A 14 -9.19 20.69 29.94
C LEU A 14 -9.47 20.14 28.55
N ARG A 15 -10.01 20.96 27.64
CA ARG A 15 -10.25 20.57 26.25
C ARG A 15 -8.94 20.26 25.51
N GLY A 16 -7.92 21.09 25.68
CA GLY A 16 -6.60 20.86 25.08
C GLY A 16 -5.96 19.55 25.55
N ASN A 17 -6.00 19.29 26.86
CA ASN A 17 -5.47 18.07 27.45
C ASN A 17 -6.27 16.82 27.03
N PHE A 18 -7.60 16.91 26.93
CA PHE A 18 -8.44 15.83 26.42
C PHE A 18 -8.13 15.49 24.96
N LEU A 19 -8.00 16.50 24.08
CA LEU A 19 -7.67 16.29 22.67
C LEU A 19 -6.26 15.69 22.50
N ALA A 20 -5.29 16.15 23.29
CA ALA A 20 -3.94 15.58 23.29
C ALA A 20 -3.95 14.12 23.77
N GLY A 21 -4.66 13.82 24.86
CA GLY A 21 -4.82 12.44 25.35
C GLY A 21 -5.53 11.53 24.32
N LEU A 22 -6.58 12.04 23.67
CA LEU A 22 -7.27 11.32 22.61
C LEU A 22 -6.35 11.05 21.41
N ALA A 23 -5.55 12.03 20.98
CA ALA A 23 -4.61 11.85 19.87
C ALA A 23 -3.56 10.75 20.15
N VAL A 24 -3.18 10.55 21.42
CA VAL A 24 -2.23 9.51 21.83
C VAL A 24 -2.90 8.13 21.91
N ILE A 25 -4.12 8.05 22.45
CA ILE A 25 -4.81 6.77 22.73
C ILE A 25 -5.58 6.26 21.49
N ALA A 26 -6.12 7.17 20.67
CA ALA A 26 -6.98 6.83 19.54
C ALA A 26 -6.36 5.82 18.56
N PRO A 27 -5.08 5.93 18.15
CA PRO A 27 -4.47 4.94 17.27
C PRO A 27 -4.46 3.54 17.88
N GLY A 28 -4.11 3.43 19.17
CA GLY A 28 -4.09 2.15 19.88
C GLY A 28 -5.48 1.51 19.96
N VAL A 29 -6.48 2.27 20.39
CA VAL A 29 -7.87 1.77 20.46
C VAL A 29 -8.39 1.39 19.07
N LEU A 30 -8.11 2.21 18.05
CA LEU A 30 -8.52 1.93 16.67
C LEU A 30 -7.90 0.62 16.15
N THR A 31 -6.61 0.39 16.42
CA THR A 31 -5.96 -0.87 16.02
C THR A 31 -6.55 -2.08 16.72
N LEU A 32 -6.76 -2.02 18.04
CA LEU A 32 -7.38 -3.12 18.79
C LEU A 32 -8.81 -3.39 18.30
N TRP A 33 -9.59 -2.33 18.08
CA TRP A 33 -10.94 -2.44 17.53
C TRP A 33 -10.93 -3.09 16.15
N LEU A 34 -10.03 -2.69 15.26
CA LEU A 34 -9.92 -3.25 13.91
C LEU A 34 -9.55 -4.74 13.95
N VAL A 35 -8.53 -5.11 14.74
CA VAL A 35 -8.10 -6.50 14.90
C VAL A 35 -9.24 -7.36 15.44
N TRP A 36 -9.95 -6.87 16.46
CA TRP A 36 -11.09 -7.58 17.04
C TRP A 36 -12.22 -7.80 16.03
N ASN A 37 -12.53 -6.78 15.21
CA ASN A 37 -13.54 -6.90 14.16
C ASN A 37 -13.14 -7.92 13.09
N VAL A 38 -11.88 -7.92 12.65
CA VAL A 38 -11.37 -8.88 11.66
C VAL A 38 -11.44 -10.31 12.19
N ILE A 39 -11.05 -10.53 13.46
CA ILE A 39 -11.14 -11.85 14.11
C ILE A 39 -12.58 -12.34 14.12
N ASN A 40 -13.52 -11.53 14.62
CA ASN A 40 -14.93 -11.93 14.70
C ASN A 40 -15.56 -12.15 13.33
N TRP A 41 -15.15 -11.38 12.33
CA TRP A 41 -15.62 -11.56 10.95
C TRP A 41 -15.14 -12.90 10.38
N ILE A 42 -13.86 -13.24 10.55
CA ILE A 42 -13.32 -14.53 10.10
C ILE A 42 -13.98 -15.68 10.86
N ASP A 43 -14.08 -15.59 12.19
CA ASP A 43 -14.73 -16.60 13.01
C ASP A 43 -16.19 -16.82 12.59
N GLY A 44 -16.94 -15.74 12.32
CA GLY A 44 -18.30 -15.80 11.83
C GLY A 44 -18.46 -16.43 10.45
N LEU A 45 -17.43 -16.38 9.60
CA LEU A 45 -17.41 -17.07 8.30
C LEU A 45 -17.00 -18.53 8.42
N VAL A 46 -16.07 -18.84 9.31
CA VAL A 46 -15.37 -20.14 9.36
C VAL A 46 -16.06 -21.12 10.33
N LEU A 47 -16.43 -20.68 11.53
CA LEU A 47 -17.05 -21.55 12.54
C LEU A 47 -18.32 -22.24 12.01
N PRO A 48 -19.24 -21.58 11.27
CA PRO A 48 -20.43 -22.26 10.73
C PRO A 48 -20.14 -23.36 9.71
N LEU A 49 -18.96 -23.34 9.08
CA LEU A 49 -18.53 -24.38 8.12
C LEU A 49 -17.95 -25.62 8.83
N ILE A 50 -17.60 -25.49 10.11
CA ILE A 50 -17.06 -26.57 10.92
C ILE A 50 -18.24 -27.31 11.58
N PRO A 51 -18.24 -28.65 11.59
CA PRO A 51 -19.25 -29.39 12.34
C PRO A 51 -19.22 -29.02 13.83
N ARG A 52 -20.39 -28.75 14.44
CA ARG A 52 -20.55 -28.31 15.84
C ARG A 52 -19.71 -29.09 16.87
N ARG A 53 -19.47 -30.39 16.64
CA ARG A 53 -18.62 -31.25 17.48
C ARG A 53 -17.16 -30.79 17.64
N PHE A 54 -16.65 -29.98 16.71
CA PHE A 54 -15.30 -29.42 16.74
C PHE A 54 -15.29 -27.94 17.14
N HIS A 55 -16.42 -27.39 17.56
CA HIS A 55 -16.46 -26.03 18.07
C HIS A 55 -15.75 -25.96 19.43
N PRO A 56 -14.98 -24.89 19.69
CA PRO A 56 -14.27 -24.71 20.96
C PRO A 56 -15.24 -24.72 22.15
N GLU A 57 -16.46 -24.19 21.99
CA GLU A 57 -17.52 -24.24 23.01
C GLU A 57 -17.82 -25.66 23.53
N ASN A 58 -17.70 -26.68 22.66
CA ASN A 58 -17.98 -28.08 23.00
C ASN A 58 -16.72 -28.85 23.45
N LEU A 59 -15.52 -28.35 23.15
CA LEU A 59 -14.25 -29.00 23.52
C LEU A 59 -13.67 -28.49 24.84
N ILE A 60 -13.72 -27.17 25.06
CA ILE A 60 -13.06 -26.48 26.18
C ILE A 60 -14.05 -25.73 27.09
N GLY A 61 -15.35 -25.72 26.76
CA GLY A 61 -16.39 -25.06 27.55
C GLY A 61 -16.28 -23.53 27.60
N LEU A 62 -15.41 -22.95 26.76
CA LEU A 62 -15.11 -21.53 26.67
C LEU A 62 -15.22 -21.10 25.21
N ASP A 63 -15.92 -19.99 24.98
CA ASP A 63 -15.94 -19.32 23.68
C ASP A 63 -14.67 -18.45 23.59
N VAL A 64 -13.69 -18.93 22.83
CA VAL A 64 -12.41 -18.22 22.63
C VAL A 64 -12.43 -17.59 21.25
N PRO A 65 -12.45 -16.24 21.16
CA PRO A 65 -12.33 -15.54 19.88
C PRO A 65 -11.00 -15.86 19.22
N GLY A 66 -10.99 -16.10 17.91
CA GLY A 66 -9.82 -16.37 17.09
C GLY A 66 -9.63 -17.84 16.68
N VAL A 67 -10.49 -18.76 17.10
CA VAL A 67 -10.39 -20.17 16.70
C VAL A 67 -10.64 -20.36 15.21
N GLY A 68 -11.62 -19.65 14.64
CA GLY A 68 -11.89 -19.66 13.20
C GLY A 68 -10.70 -19.12 12.40
N VAL A 69 -10.00 -18.10 12.91
CA VAL A 69 -8.75 -17.60 12.30
C VAL A 69 -7.68 -18.69 12.23
N VAL A 70 -7.45 -19.42 13.33
CA VAL A 70 -6.46 -20.52 13.36
C VAL A 70 -6.83 -21.61 12.35
N VAL A 71 -8.10 -22.02 12.33
CA VAL A 71 -8.59 -23.03 11.37
C VAL A 71 -8.44 -22.54 9.93
N PHE A 72 -8.79 -21.28 9.67
CA PHE A 72 -8.65 -20.66 8.36
C PHE A 72 -7.19 -20.66 7.87
N VAL A 73 -6.24 -20.31 8.75
CA VAL A 73 -4.80 -20.34 8.43
C VAL A 73 -4.35 -21.78 8.11
N ILE A 74 -4.69 -22.75 8.95
CA ILE A 74 -4.33 -24.17 8.73
C ILE A 74 -4.93 -24.67 7.42
N PHE A 75 -6.22 -24.41 7.18
CA PHE A 75 -6.90 -24.80 5.95
C PHE A 75 -6.23 -24.20 4.71
N THR A 76 -5.90 -22.90 4.76
CA THR A 76 -5.23 -22.19 3.65
C THR A 76 -3.83 -22.73 3.40
N LEU A 77 -3.08 -23.08 4.45
CA LEU A 77 -1.76 -23.72 4.32
C LEU A 77 -1.86 -25.11 3.68
N ILE A 78 -2.84 -25.92 4.10
CA ILE A 78 -3.11 -27.22 3.50
C ILE A 78 -3.45 -27.05 2.02
N MET A 79 -4.39 -26.16 1.70
CA MET A 79 -4.79 -25.89 0.31
C MET A 79 -3.60 -25.42 -0.54
N GLY A 80 -2.77 -24.52 0.00
CA GLY A 80 -1.53 -24.04 -0.64
C GLY A 80 -0.47 -25.13 -0.84
N TYR A 81 -0.44 -26.15 0.02
CA TYR A 81 0.40 -27.32 -0.17
C TYR A 81 -0.16 -28.23 -1.28
N PHE A 82 -1.47 -28.49 -1.28
CA PHE A 82 -2.13 -29.29 -2.32
C PHE A 82 -1.95 -28.70 -3.71
N THR A 83 -2.04 -27.38 -3.86
CA THR A 83 -1.87 -26.68 -5.16
C THR A 83 -0.44 -26.73 -5.71
N LYS A 84 0.57 -27.08 -4.91
CA LYS A 84 1.93 -27.33 -5.42
C LYS A 84 2.06 -28.68 -6.14
N GLY A 85 1.23 -29.65 -5.77
CA GLY A 85 1.21 -30.98 -6.39
C GLY A 85 0.52 -31.00 -7.75
N LEU A 86 0.88 -31.98 -8.60
CA LEU A 86 0.29 -32.15 -9.94
C LEU A 86 -1.25 -32.24 -9.89
N ILE A 87 -1.78 -33.04 -8.97
CA ILE A 87 -3.23 -33.25 -8.79
C ILE A 87 -3.94 -31.95 -8.40
N GLY A 88 -3.37 -31.17 -7.48
CA GLY A 88 -3.96 -29.90 -7.05
C GLY A 88 -3.98 -28.86 -8.17
N ARG A 89 -2.92 -28.78 -8.97
CA ARG A 89 -2.88 -27.89 -10.15
C ARG A 89 -3.95 -28.27 -11.17
N THR A 90 -4.17 -29.57 -11.40
CA THR A 90 -5.20 -30.05 -12.32
C THR A 90 -6.61 -29.77 -11.80
N LEU A 91 -6.88 -29.97 -10.51
CA LEU A 91 -8.18 -29.68 -9.90
C LEU A 91 -8.52 -28.18 -9.92
N VAL A 92 -7.54 -27.34 -9.57
CA VAL A 92 -7.71 -25.88 -9.64
C VAL A 92 -7.99 -25.44 -11.07
N GLY A 93 -7.21 -25.92 -12.04
CA GLY A 93 -7.43 -25.59 -13.46
C GLY A 93 -8.78 -26.09 -13.99
N TRP A 94 -9.31 -27.20 -13.47
CA TRP A 94 -10.65 -27.67 -13.83
C TRP A 94 -11.75 -26.75 -13.26
N GLY A 95 -11.61 -26.34 -11.99
CA GLY A 95 -12.52 -25.37 -11.37
C GLY A 95 -12.50 -24.02 -12.10
N GLU A 96 -11.33 -23.56 -12.50
CA GLU A 96 -11.18 -22.33 -13.29
C GLU A 96 -11.95 -22.42 -14.62
N ARG A 97 -11.87 -23.54 -15.34
CA ARG A 97 -12.63 -23.73 -16.58
C ARG A 97 -14.15 -23.65 -16.40
N ILE A 98 -14.66 -24.11 -15.25
CA ILE A 98 -16.09 -24.00 -14.93
C ILE A 98 -16.46 -22.53 -14.73
N VAL A 99 -15.64 -21.78 -13.99
CA VAL A 99 -15.84 -20.35 -13.77
C VAL A 99 -15.73 -19.58 -15.09
N GLU A 100 -14.81 -19.96 -15.97
CA GLU A 100 -14.65 -19.36 -17.30
C GLU A 100 -15.83 -19.62 -18.23
N ALA A 101 -16.60 -20.69 -18.01
CA ALA A 101 -17.82 -20.95 -18.77
C ALA A 101 -18.98 -19.99 -18.41
N MET A 102 -18.85 -19.21 -17.34
CA MET A 102 -19.89 -18.28 -16.86
C MET A 102 -19.58 -16.84 -17.30
N PRO A 103 -20.32 -16.25 -18.27
CA PRO A 103 -19.94 -15.00 -18.93
C PRO A 103 -19.79 -13.78 -18.02
N VAL A 104 -20.57 -13.68 -16.94
CA VAL A 104 -20.49 -12.56 -15.98
C VAL A 104 -19.45 -12.82 -14.87
N ILE A 105 -19.35 -14.06 -14.40
CA ILE A 105 -18.49 -14.40 -13.25
C ILE A 105 -17.03 -14.48 -13.68
N ARG A 106 -16.76 -14.91 -14.92
CA ARG A 106 -15.41 -14.98 -15.48
C ARG A 106 -14.67 -13.65 -15.41
N SER A 107 -15.31 -12.53 -15.76
CA SER A 107 -14.64 -11.23 -15.78
C SER A 107 -14.22 -10.79 -14.38
N ILE A 108 -15.10 -10.97 -13.39
CA ILE A 108 -14.83 -10.65 -11.98
C ILE A 108 -13.73 -11.56 -11.43
N TYR A 109 -13.84 -12.88 -11.65
CA TYR A 109 -12.84 -13.84 -11.19
C TYR A 109 -11.45 -13.55 -11.78
N ASN A 110 -11.37 -13.29 -13.08
CA ASN A 110 -10.11 -13.00 -13.76
C ASN A 110 -9.49 -11.69 -13.29
N ALA A 111 -10.29 -10.65 -13.06
CA ALA A 111 -9.80 -9.38 -12.51
C ALA A 111 -9.22 -9.57 -11.09
N VAL A 112 -9.94 -10.28 -10.21
CA VAL A 112 -9.47 -10.57 -8.85
C VAL A 112 -8.21 -11.44 -8.87
N LYS A 113 -8.19 -12.50 -9.70
CA LYS A 113 -7.04 -13.38 -9.87
C LYS A 113 -5.82 -12.63 -10.37
N GLN A 114 -5.97 -11.77 -11.38
CA GLN A 114 -4.88 -10.95 -11.92
C GLN A 114 -4.29 -10.02 -10.86
N ILE A 115 -5.13 -9.37 -10.05
CA ILE A 115 -4.67 -8.52 -8.94
C ILE A 115 -3.90 -9.37 -7.92
N ALA A 116 -4.45 -10.52 -7.52
CA ALA A 116 -3.81 -11.42 -6.58
C ALA A 116 -2.44 -11.93 -7.09
N GLU A 117 -2.36 -12.34 -8.36
CA GLU A 117 -1.12 -12.77 -9.02
C GLU A 117 -0.11 -11.62 -9.11
N THR A 118 -0.56 -10.39 -9.35
CA THR A 118 0.31 -9.20 -9.37
C THR A 118 0.87 -8.89 -7.98
N ILE A 119 0.10 -9.09 -6.92
CA ILE A 119 0.56 -8.88 -5.53
C ILE A 119 1.50 -10.03 -5.08
N LEU A 120 1.20 -11.27 -5.47
CA LEU A 120 1.93 -12.48 -5.06
C LEU A 120 3.20 -12.72 -5.88
N SER A 121 3.17 -12.43 -7.18
CA SER A 121 4.41 -12.22 -7.92
C SER A 121 5.06 -11.01 -7.26
N ARG A 122 6.30 -11.14 -6.81
CA ARG A 122 7.06 -10.02 -6.24
C ARG A 122 7.44 -8.97 -7.30
N GLN A 123 6.56 -8.76 -8.28
CA GLN A 123 6.47 -7.66 -9.21
C GLN A 123 5.21 -6.88 -8.84
N ALA A 124 5.15 -6.40 -7.59
CA ALA A 124 4.59 -5.05 -7.45
C ALA A 124 5.29 -4.18 -8.50
N PRO A 125 4.62 -3.26 -9.21
CA PRO A 125 5.33 -2.16 -9.83
C PRO A 125 6.09 -1.51 -8.69
N THR A 126 7.34 -1.91 -8.52
CA THR A 126 8.20 -1.39 -7.49
C THR A 126 8.41 0.00 -8.01
N PHE A 127 7.74 0.97 -7.38
CA PHE A 127 8.09 2.34 -7.65
C PHE A 127 9.57 2.40 -7.34
N ASP A 128 10.41 2.47 -8.36
CA ASP A 128 11.83 2.18 -8.16
C ASP A 128 12.44 3.26 -7.27
N ARG A 129 11.96 4.51 -7.41
CA ARG A 129 12.35 5.68 -6.64
C ARG A 129 11.26 6.75 -6.58
N ALA A 130 11.33 7.57 -5.53
CA ALA A 130 10.64 8.86 -5.51
C ALA A 130 11.37 9.85 -6.45
N CYS A 131 10.62 10.76 -7.05
CA CYS A 131 11.17 11.78 -7.94
C CYS A 131 10.42 13.11 -7.83
N LEU A 132 11.03 14.16 -8.37
CA LEU A 132 10.40 15.45 -8.62
C LEU A 132 10.23 15.64 -10.12
N VAL A 133 9.06 16.14 -10.49
CA VAL A 133 8.70 16.52 -11.87
C VAL A 133 8.05 17.89 -11.87
N GLN A 134 8.19 18.64 -12.95
CA GLN A 134 7.48 19.91 -13.10
C GLN A 134 6.03 19.67 -13.55
N TYR A 135 5.06 20.01 -12.70
CA TYR A 135 3.64 19.86 -12.99
C TYR A 135 2.80 20.83 -12.15
N PRO A 136 1.75 21.49 -12.71
CA PRO A 136 1.26 21.38 -14.09
C PRO A 136 1.98 22.31 -15.09
N ARG A 137 2.92 23.16 -14.63
CA ARG A 137 3.68 24.09 -15.47
C ARG A 137 5.12 24.24 -15.00
N PRO A 138 6.03 24.80 -15.84
CA PRO A 138 7.40 25.06 -15.43
C PRO A 138 7.51 25.93 -14.17
N GLY A 139 8.45 25.56 -13.29
CA GLY A 139 8.70 26.20 -12.00
C GLY A 139 7.84 25.69 -10.83
N ILE A 140 6.89 24.79 -11.06
CA ILE A 140 6.10 24.12 -10.00
C ILE A 140 6.51 22.66 -9.94
N TRP A 141 7.00 22.21 -8.79
CA TRP A 141 7.50 20.85 -8.60
C TRP A 141 6.49 19.98 -7.85
N ALA A 142 6.29 18.78 -8.36
CA ALA A 142 5.43 17.78 -7.77
C ALA A 142 6.24 16.52 -7.44
N MET A 143 5.97 15.94 -6.27
CA MET A 143 6.56 14.67 -5.86
C MET A 143 5.78 13.52 -6.49
N ALA A 144 6.50 12.61 -7.15
CA ALA A 144 5.94 11.47 -7.86
C ALA A 144 6.79 10.22 -7.60
N PHE A 145 6.32 9.09 -8.11
CA PHE A 145 6.99 7.81 -7.99
C PHE A 145 7.27 7.24 -9.38
N ILE A 146 8.53 6.90 -9.67
CA ILE A 146 8.91 6.30 -10.95
C ILE A 146 8.43 4.86 -10.98
N SER A 147 7.57 4.51 -11.92
CA SER A 147 7.04 3.15 -12.04
C SER A 147 7.93 2.26 -12.90
N THR A 148 8.12 2.60 -14.18
CA THR A 148 8.94 1.84 -15.15
C THR A 148 9.35 2.72 -16.34
N THR A 149 10.32 2.26 -17.13
CA THR A 149 10.52 2.80 -18.49
C THR A 149 9.27 2.58 -19.33
N THR A 150 8.85 3.59 -20.08
CA THR A 150 7.63 3.53 -20.88
C THR A 150 7.80 2.54 -22.03
N ARG A 151 6.89 1.57 -22.16
CA ARG A 151 6.93 0.50 -23.17
C ARG A 151 5.61 0.45 -23.95
N GLY A 152 5.57 -0.36 -25.02
CA GLY A 152 4.37 -0.58 -25.83
C GLY A 152 4.01 0.60 -26.72
N GLU A 153 2.73 0.72 -27.06
CA GLU A 153 2.21 1.74 -27.99
C GLU A 153 2.53 3.17 -27.54
N VAL A 154 2.40 3.46 -26.24
CA VAL A 154 2.70 4.79 -25.67
C VAL A 154 4.18 5.13 -25.84
N GLY A 155 5.07 4.16 -25.57
CA GLY A 155 6.51 4.34 -25.76
C GLY A 155 6.89 4.50 -27.22
N GLN A 156 6.23 3.79 -28.14
CA GLN A 156 6.48 3.92 -29.59
C GLN A 156 6.04 5.29 -30.12
N LYS A 157 4.89 5.80 -29.68
CA LYS A 157 4.36 7.09 -30.12
C LYS A 157 5.05 8.29 -29.49
N LEU A 158 5.54 8.16 -28.25
CA LEU A 158 6.21 9.26 -27.53
C LEU A 158 7.75 9.20 -27.62
N GLY A 159 8.30 8.05 -28.00
CA GLY A 159 9.75 7.79 -28.02
C GLY A 159 10.54 8.55 -29.07
N GLU A 160 9.88 9.20 -30.04
CA GLU A 160 10.55 10.11 -30.99
C GLU A 160 11.25 11.28 -30.27
N ASN A 161 10.81 11.63 -29.06
CA ASN A 161 11.36 12.71 -28.25
C ASN A 161 12.39 12.24 -27.20
N GLY A 162 12.87 10.99 -27.30
CA GLY A 162 13.87 10.41 -26.39
C GLY A 162 13.28 9.42 -25.37
N GLU A 163 14.08 9.04 -24.37
CA GLU A 163 13.68 8.07 -23.36
C GLU A 163 12.55 8.63 -22.48
N MET A 164 11.40 7.96 -22.49
CA MET A 164 10.23 8.33 -21.69
C MET A 164 10.08 7.42 -20.48
N VAL A 165 9.77 8.00 -19.32
CA VAL A 165 9.47 7.26 -18.09
C VAL A 165 8.02 7.45 -17.66
N SER A 166 7.45 6.38 -17.13
CA SER A 166 6.13 6.36 -16.54
C SER A 166 6.25 6.69 -15.05
N ILE A 167 5.59 7.75 -14.62
CA ILE A 167 5.56 8.19 -13.22
C ILE A 167 4.12 8.24 -12.71
N PHE A 168 3.92 7.85 -11.45
CA PHE A 168 2.67 8.05 -10.74
C PHE A 168 2.77 9.32 -9.90
N LEU A 169 1.92 10.30 -10.22
CA LEU A 169 1.78 11.54 -9.48
C LEU A 169 0.59 11.40 -8.52
N PRO A 170 0.80 11.12 -7.23
CA PRO A 170 -0.27 10.97 -6.26
C PRO A 170 -0.95 12.30 -5.93
N THR A 171 -2.18 12.22 -5.45
CA THR A 171 -2.86 13.35 -4.81
C THR A 171 -2.59 13.39 -3.31
N THR A 172 -2.49 14.59 -2.76
CA THR A 172 -2.36 14.82 -1.31
C THR A 172 -3.74 15.05 -0.70
N PRO A 173 -4.07 14.51 0.50
CA PRO A 173 -3.26 13.62 1.33
C PRO A 173 -3.43 12.13 1.00
N ASN A 174 -4.27 11.78 0.02
CA ASN A 174 -4.58 10.39 -0.30
C ASN A 174 -3.72 9.85 -1.47
N PRO A 175 -2.63 9.10 -1.21
CA PRO A 175 -1.72 8.62 -2.25
C PRO A 175 -2.29 7.44 -3.05
N THR A 176 -3.52 7.01 -2.78
CA THR A 176 -4.19 5.95 -3.55
C THR A 176 -4.83 6.45 -4.84
N SER A 177 -4.98 7.77 -4.99
CA SER A 177 -5.42 8.44 -6.22
C SER A 177 -4.30 9.30 -6.79
N GLY A 178 -4.35 9.55 -8.09
CA GLY A 178 -3.30 10.30 -8.78
C GLY A 178 -3.43 10.23 -10.29
N PHE A 179 -2.39 10.72 -10.96
CA PHE A 179 -2.25 10.70 -12.41
C PHE A 179 -1.11 9.76 -12.80
N LEU A 180 -1.32 9.01 -13.89
CA LEU A 180 -0.22 8.37 -14.60
C LEU A 180 0.31 9.37 -15.63
N LEU A 181 1.57 9.78 -15.49
CA LEU A 181 2.21 10.71 -16.40
C LEU A 181 3.35 10.03 -17.14
N PHE A 182 3.48 10.34 -18.43
CA PHE A 182 4.62 9.94 -19.24
C PHE A 182 5.46 11.18 -19.50
N VAL A 183 6.68 11.21 -18.99
CA VAL A 183 7.56 12.39 -19.06
C VAL A 183 8.94 12.01 -19.59
N PRO A 184 9.64 12.92 -20.27
CA PRO A 184 11.03 12.69 -20.68
C PRO A 184 11.89 12.38 -19.45
N ARG A 185 12.78 11.39 -19.55
CA ARG A 185 13.69 11.01 -18.46
C ARG A 185 14.54 12.20 -17.97
N ALA A 186 14.86 13.12 -18.88
CA ALA A 186 15.62 14.34 -18.61
C ALA A 186 14.88 15.34 -17.69
N ASP A 187 13.55 15.31 -17.67
CA ASP A 187 12.73 16.23 -16.85
C ASP A 187 12.45 15.68 -15.44
N VAL A 188 12.99 14.50 -15.12
CA VAL A 188 12.77 13.79 -13.86
C VAL A 188 14.01 13.87 -12.98
N ILE A 189 13.85 14.48 -11.80
CA ILE A 189 14.88 14.51 -10.76
C ILE A 189 14.62 13.35 -9.80
N GLU A 190 15.46 12.32 -9.83
CA GLU A 190 15.40 11.22 -8.86
C GLU A 190 15.80 11.71 -7.47
N LEU A 191 15.06 11.28 -6.45
CA LEU A 191 15.37 11.54 -5.05
C LEU A 191 16.06 10.31 -4.44
N ASP A 192 16.98 10.54 -3.51
CA ASP A 192 17.69 9.49 -2.77
C ASP A 192 16.93 8.97 -1.54
N MET A 193 15.78 9.57 -1.21
CA MET A 193 14.95 9.16 -0.08
C MET A 193 14.20 7.85 -0.34
N MET A 194 13.87 7.15 0.74
CA MET A 194 13.03 5.96 0.68
C MET A 194 11.60 6.33 0.22
N ILE A 195 10.93 5.41 -0.46
CA ILE A 195 9.56 5.61 -0.97
C ILE A 195 8.59 5.89 0.18
N GLU A 196 8.78 5.21 1.31
CA GLU A 196 7.99 5.39 2.52
C GLU A 196 8.10 6.81 3.07
N ASP A 197 9.27 7.41 2.93
CA ASP A 197 9.56 8.76 3.41
C ASP A 197 8.94 9.83 2.50
N ALA A 198 9.00 9.62 1.18
CA ALA A 198 8.23 10.42 0.22
C ALA A 198 6.71 10.28 0.44
N ALA A 199 6.22 9.06 0.67
CA ALA A 199 4.80 8.80 0.93
C ALA A 199 4.33 9.50 2.22
N LYS A 200 5.11 9.49 3.30
CA LYS A 200 4.80 10.26 4.52
C LYS A 200 4.65 11.76 4.24
N LEU A 201 5.53 12.33 3.42
CA LEU A 201 5.46 13.74 3.07
C LEU A 201 4.18 14.06 2.28
N ILE A 202 3.83 13.21 1.30
CA ILE A 202 2.60 13.35 0.51
C ILE A 202 1.36 13.21 1.41
N ILE A 203 1.29 12.16 2.24
CA ILE A 203 0.14 11.90 3.12
C ILE A 203 -0.06 13.01 4.14
N SER A 204 1.04 13.54 4.69
CA SER A 204 1.00 14.63 5.67
C SER A 204 0.76 16.01 5.04
N ALA A 205 0.55 16.09 3.73
CA ALA A 205 0.43 17.35 2.99
C ALA A 205 1.64 18.29 3.19
N GLY A 206 2.84 17.72 3.28
CA GLY A 206 4.08 18.47 3.46
C GLY A 206 4.37 18.86 4.92
N LEU A 207 3.59 18.36 5.90
CA LEU A 207 3.78 18.69 7.32
C LEU A 207 4.82 17.81 8.01
N VAL A 208 5.10 16.62 7.48
CA VAL A 208 6.04 15.66 8.08
C VAL A 208 7.15 15.35 7.09
N TYR A 209 8.35 15.87 7.36
CA TYR A 209 9.55 15.56 6.60
C TYR A 209 10.28 14.37 7.21
N PRO A 210 10.81 13.46 6.38
CA PRO A 210 11.66 12.37 6.87
C PRO A 210 12.96 12.91 7.46
N ASP A 211 13.39 12.32 8.57
CA ASP A 211 14.64 12.70 9.24
C ASP A 211 15.84 12.53 8.30
N SER A 212 16.58 13.62 8.07
CA SER A 212 17.74 13.66 7.16
C SER A 212 18.92 12.78 7.62
N ARG A 213 18.78 12.08 8.76
CA ARG A 213 19.87 11.38 9.47
C ARG A 213 19.95 9.87 9.19
N THR A 214 18.97 9.28 8.50
CA THR A 214 18.94 7.84 8.22
C THR A 214 18.99 7.48 6.73
N GLY A 215 19.14 8.46 5.85
CA GLY A 215 19.50 8.21 4.46
C GLY A 215 20.86 7.53 4.40
N LYS A 216 20.88 6.20 4.22
CA LYS A 216 22.04 5.52 3.65
C LYS A 216 22.22 6.10 2.26
N THR A 217 22.95 7.20 2.16
CA THR A 217 23.37 7.80 0.90
C THR A 217 24.09 6.69 0.15
N ARG A 218 23.49 6.18 -0.92
CA ARG A 218 24.23 5.31 -1.82
C ARG A 218 25.40 6.16 -2.35
N PRO A 219 26.65 5.68 -2.32
CA PRO A 219 27.78 6.48 -2.80
C PRO A 219 27.47 6.96 -4.22
N ALA A 220 27.62 8.27 -4.45
CA ALA A 220 27.44 8.85 -5.77
C ALA A 220 28.33 8.11 -6.79
N PRO A 221 27.85 7.78 -8.01
CA PRO A 221 28.70 7.27 -9.05
C PRO A 221 29.82 8.27 -9.33
N ALA A 222 31.07 7.79 -9.36
CA ALA A 222 32.24 8.62 -9.59
C ALA A 222 32.05 9.46 -10.86
N THR A 223 32.12 10.78 -10.71
CA THR A 223 32.04 11.74 -11.82
C THR A 223 33.19 11.48 -12.79
N VAL A 224 32.89 10.94 -13.97
CA VAL A 224 33.86 10.87 -15.06
C VAL A 224 34.08 12.30 -15.56
N GLN A 225 35.26 12.85 -15.28
CA GLN A 225 35.66 14.19 -15.68
C GLN A 225 35.84 14.23 -17.21
N PRO A 226 35.22 15.17 -17.95
CA PRO A 226 35.38 15.24 -19.39
C PRO A 226 36.83 15.60 -19.76
N PRO A 227 37.35 15.09 -20.90
CA PRO A 227 38.73 15.28 -21.30
C PRO A 227 39.01 16.77 -21.51
N ARG A 228 40.07 17.27 -20.85
CA ARG A 228 40.57 18.63 -21.06
C ARG A 228 41.03 18.77 -22.50
N HIS A 229 40.38 19.66 -23.25
CA HIS A 229 40.92 20.16 -24.51
C HIS A 229 42.25 20.84 -24.23
N ILE A 230 43.33 20.27 -24.77
CA ILE A 230 44.64 20.91 -24.83
C ILE A 230 44.61 21.78 -26.09
N SER A 231 44.87 23.08 -25.91
CA SER A 231 45.02 24.07 -26.97
C SER A 231 46.30 23.83 -27.78
#